data_AF-A0A238VUR6-F1
#
_entry.id   AF-A0A238VUR6-F1
#
_cell.length_a   1.000
_cell.length_b   1.000
_cell.length_c   1.000
_cell.angle_alpha   90.00
_cell.angle_beta   90.00
_cell.angle_gamma   90.00
#
_symmetry.space_group_name_H-M   'P 1'
#
loop_
_entity.id
_entity.type
_entity.pdbx_description
1 polymer ?
#
loop_
_entity_poly.entity_id
_entity_poly.type
_entity_poly.pdbx_seq_one_letter_code
_entity_poly.pdbx_strand_id
1 'polypeptide(L)' 'MTESARRRWEYATIPLLIHNTKAILDSWGVDGWELVTVLPGPGGSDQLVAYLKRPA' A
#
# COMPACT_ATOMS: atom_id res chain seq x y z
N MET A 1 1.61 34.87 -3.52
CA MET A 1 0.73 33.69 -3.46
C MET A 1 1.52 32.52 -4.01
N THR A 2 2.19 31.76 -3.14
CA THR A 2 2.98 30.59 -3.56
C THR A 2 2.01 29.50 -4.00
N GLU A 3 2.08 29.11 -5.26
CA GLU A 3 1.34 28.01 -5.83
C GLU A 3 1.62 26.75 -5.00
N SER A 4 0.61 26.18 -4.35
CA SER A 4 0.74 24.89 -3.68
C SER A 4 1.08 23.87 -4.74
N ALA A 5 2.36 23.53 -4.87
CA ALA A 5 2.84 22.52 -5.81
C ALA A 5 1.94 21.28 -5.68
N ARG A 6 1.21 20.95 -6.75
CA ARG A 6 0.22 19.89 -6.76
C ARG A 6 0.94 18.57 -6.46
N ARG A 7 0.84 18.10 -5.21
CA ARG A 7 1.49 16.86 -4.78
C ARG A 7 0.92 15.71 -5.60
N ARG A 8 1.75 15.14 -6.46
CA ARG A 8 1.43 13.93 -7.22
C ARG A 8 1.56 12.74 -6.27
N TRP A 9 0.70 11.75 -6.45
CA TRP A 9 0.66 10.55 -5.64
C TRP A 9 0.84 9.34 -6.54
N GLU A 10 1.68 8.41 -6.10
CA GLU A 10 1.77 7.07 -6.67
C GLU A 10 0.92 6.11 -5.83
N TYR A 11 0.30 5.13 -6.49
CA TYR A 11 -0.51 4.11 -5.86
C TYR A 11 0.00 2.72 -6.27
N ALA A 12 0.07 1.81 -5.31
CA ALA A 12 0.45 0.42 -5.52
C ALA A 12 -0.58 -0.51 -4.89
N THR A 13 -0.75 -1.67 -5.53
CA THR A 13 -1.61 -2.75 -5.06
C THR A 13 -0.76 -4.01 -4.98
N ILE A 14 -0.67 -4.62 -3.80
CA ILE A 14 0.21 -5.78 -3.56
C ILE A 14 -0.57 -6.93 -2.91
N PRO A 15 -0.32 -8.18 -3.30
CA PRO A 15 -0.86 -9.34 -2.59
C PRO A 15 -0.15 -9.52 -1.25
N LEU A 16 -0.90 -9.90 -0.23
CA LEU A 16 -0.40 -10.25 1.09
C LEU A 16 -0.50 -11.76 1.32
N LEU A 17 0.57 -12.35 1.81
CA LEU A 17 0.60 -13.74 2.24
C LEU A 17 0.27 -13.78 3.74
N ILE A 18 -0.78 -14.53 4.16
CA ILE A 18 -1.29 -14.55 5.55
C ILE A 18 -0.19 -14.74 6.60
N HIS A 19 0.79 -15.60 6.33
CA HIS A 19 1.88 -15.90 7.28
C HIS A 19 3.07 -14.96 7.18
N ASN A 20 3.04 -13.97 6.27
CA ASN A 20 4.13 -13.02 6.05
C ASN A 20 3.67 -11.56 5.89
N THR A 21 2.40 -11.25 6.20
CA THR A 21 1.81 -9.92 6.01
C THR A 21 2.65 -8.80 6.63
N LYS A 22 3.10 -8.98 7.88
CA LYS A 22 3.91 -7.97 8.58
C LYS A 22 5.21 -7.67 7.83
N ALA A 23 5.98 -8.70 7.47
CA ALA A 23 7.26 -8.50 6.80
C ALA A 23 7.10 -7.84 5.43
N ILE A 24 6.04 -8.18 4.70
CA ILE A 24 5.70 -7.52 3.43
C ILE A 24 5.42 -6.03 3.70
N LEU A 25 4.48 -5.70 4.59
CA LEU A 25 4.12 -4.31 4.86
C LEU A 25 5.30 -3.48 5.39
N ASP A 26 6.12 -4.05 6.27
CA ASP A 26 7.29 -3.38 6.83
C ASP A 26 8.30 -3.03 5.72
N SER A 27 8.52 -3.93 4.76
CA SER A 27 9.45 -3.69 3.63
C SER A 27 8.98 -2.53 2.76
N TRP A 28 7.69 -2.50 2.42
CA TRP A 28 7.11 -1.40 1.65
C TRP A 28 7.07 -0.09 2.46
N GLY A 29 6.88 -0.16 3.77
CA GLY A 29 6.97 0.99 4.67
C GLY A 29 8.36 1.61 4.69
N VAL A 30 9.42 0.81 4.66
CA VAL A 30 10.82 1.29 4.54
C VAL A 30 11.04 1.98 3.19
N ASP A 31 10.41 1.50 2.12
CA ASP A 31 10.44 2.11 0.79
C ASP A 31 9.58 3.41 0.69
N GLY A 32 9.03 3.87 1.80
CA GLY A 32 8.26 5.12 1.90
C GLY A 32 6.80 4.99 1.46
N TRP A 33 6.28 3.78 1.35
CA TRP A 33 4.86 3.56 1.07
C TRP A 33 4.01 3.61 2.33
N GLU A 34 2.91 4.35 2.24
CA GLU A 34 1.90 4.44 3.28
C GLU A 34 0.76 3.45 2.98
N LEU A 35 0.46 2.57 3.93
CA LEU A 35 -0.68 1.66 3.84
C LEU A 35 -2.00 2.45 3.94
N VAL A 36 -2.88 2.28 2.95
CA VAL A 36 -4.21 2.90 2.91
C VAL A 36 -5.26 1.95 3.47
N THR A 37 -5.33 0.73 2.93
CA THR A 37 -6.30 -0.28 3.35
C THR A 37 -5.87 -1.67 2.93
N VAL A 38 -6.43 -2.68 3.59
CA VAL A 38 -6.29 -4.09 3.24
C VAL A 38 -7.68 -4.67 3.01
N LEU A 39 -7.89 -5.29 1.85
CA LEU A 39 -9.18 -5.87 1.46
C LEU A 39 -9.01 -7.35 1.08
N PRO A 40 -10.04 -8.20 1.29
CA PRO A 40 -10.08 -9.53 0.71
C PRO A 40 -10.10 -9.46 -0.81
N GLY A 41 -9.25 -10.26 -1.45
CA GLY A 41 -9.20 -10.45 -2.89
C GLY A 41 -10.27 -11.42 -3.39
N PRO A 42 -10.31 -11.66 -4.72
CA PRO A 42 -11.34 -12.50 -5.35
C PRO A 42 -11.40 -13.94 -4.83
N GLY A 43 -10.31 -14.45 -4.24
CA GLY A 43 -10.20 -15.79 -3.68
C GLY A 43 -10.73 -15.95 -2.25
N GLY A 44 -11.32 -14.92 -1.65
CA GLY A 44 -11.87 -14.96 -0.29
C GLY A 44 -10.92 -14.38 0.78
N SER A 45 -11.23 -14.64 2.06
CA SER A 45 -10.54 -14.06 3.22
C SER A 45 -9.05 -14.37 3.29
N ASP A 46 -8.62 -15.47 2.66
CA ASP A 46 -7.23 -15.93 2.71
C ASP A 46 -6.30 -15.25 1.70
N GLN A 47 -6.86 -14.51 0.75
CA GLN A 47 -6.08 -13.76 -0.23
C GLN A 47 -6.25 -12.27 0.02
N LEU A 48 -5.44 -11.71 0.91
CA LEU A 48 -5.51 -10.29 1.23
C LEU A 48 -4.73 -9.46 0.22
N VAL A 49 -5.22 -8.26 -0.07
CA VAL A 49 -4.58 -7.28 -0.96
C VAL A 49 -4.44 -5.97 -0.21
N ALA A 50 -3.22 -5.42 -0.21
CA ALA A 50 -2.93 -4.10 0.36
C ALA A 50 -2.88 -3.03 -0.73
N TYR A 51 -3.52 -1.90 -0.44
CA TYR A 51 -3.44 -0.68 -1.22
C TYR A 51 -2.51 0.30 -0.50
N LEU A 52 -1.52 0.80 -1.22
CA LEU A 52 -0.53 1.73 -0.70
C LEU A 52 -0.49 3.00 -1.55
N LYS A 53 -0.03 4.08 -0.93
CA LYS A 53 0.24 5.34 -1.60
C LYS A 53 1.57 5.91 -1.17
N ARG A 54 2.19 6.75 -2.00
CA ARG A 54 3.31 7.59 -1.59
C ARG A 54 3.32 8.91 -2.37
N PRO A 55 3.93 9.98 -1.84
CA PRO A 55 4.22 11.16 -2.65
C PRO A 55 5.19 10.79 -3.78
N ALA A 56 4.90 11.28 -4.99
CA ALA A 56 5.77 11.18 -6.15
C ALA A 56 6.86 12.26 -6.16
#